data_AF-A0A074VN15-F1
#
_entry.id   AF-A0A074VN15-F1
#
_cell.length_a   1.000
_cell.length_b   1.000
_cell.length_c   1.000
_cell.angle_alpha   90.00
_cell.angle_beta   90.00
_cell.angle_gamma   90.00
#
_symmetry.space_group_name_H-M   'P 1'
#
loop_
_entity.id
_entity.type
_entity.pdbx_description
1 polymer ?
#
loop_
_entity_poly.entity_id
_entity_poly.type
_entity_poly.pdbx_seq_one_letter_code
_entity_poly.pdbx_strand_id
1 'polypeptide(L)' 'LPGMPSEILSLIVNLVDSQSLKTLRLTNKRLCAISSGPFAKRHFSERKHVASTYSMEALVQITAHPFFGKFVKTVVIS' A
#
# COMPACT_ATOMS: atom_id res chain seq x y z
N LEU A 1 -2.29 -6.16 -20.85
CA LEU A 1 -2.65 -7.55 -20.46
C LEU A 1 -4.18 -7.78 -20.46
N PRO A 2 -4.92 -7.44 -21.53
CA PRO A 2 -6.32 -7.87 -21.62
C PRO A 2 -6.33 -9.40 -21.77
N GLY A 3 -7.09 -10.09 -20.90
CA GLY A 3 -7.22 -11.55 -20.92
C GLY A 3 -6.32 -12.34 -19.96
N MET A 4 -5.40 -11.70 -19.22
CA MET A 4 -4.58 -12.42 -18.25
C MET A 4 -5.41 -12.83 -17.01
N PRO A 5 -5.27 -14.05 -16.47
CA PRO A 5 -5.93 -14.45 -15.22
C PRO A 5 -5.46 -13.60 -14.02
N SER A 6 -6.35 -13.44 -13.05
CA SER A 6 -6.12 -12.58 -11.87
C SER A 6 -4.99 -13.12 -10.99
N GLU A 7 -4.82 -14.45 -10.98
CA GLU A 7 -3.80 -15.21 -10.26
C GLU A 7 -2.41 -14.85 -10.78
N ILE A 8 -2.24 -14.78 -12.11
CA ILE A 8 -0.96 -14.42 -12.71
C ILE A 8 -0.65 -12.95 -12.48
N LEU A 9 -1.66 -12.08 -12.58
CA LEU A 9 -1.50 -10.67 -12.22
C LEU A 9 -1.10 -10.52 -10.75
N SER A 10 -1.68 -11.30 -9.84
CA SER A 10 -1.31 -11.29 -8.42
C SER A 10 0.12 -11.80 -8.20
N LEU A 11 0.57 -12.79 -8.96
CA LEU A 11 1.94 -13.29 -8.90
C LEU A 11 2.93 -12.19 -9.34
N ILE A 12 2.64 -11.50 -10.45
CA ILE A 12 3.45 -10.36 -10.91
C ILE A 12 3.49 -9.26 -9.84
N VAL A 13 2.33 -8.89 -9.28
CA VAL A 13 2.22 -7.88 -8.20
C VAL A 13 3.10 -8.23 -7.00
N ASN A 14 3.24 -9.51 -6.66
CA ASN A 14 4.06 -9.95 -5.53
C ASN A 14 5.56 -9.99 -5.83
N LEU A 15 5.96 -10.01 -7.11
CA LEU A 15 7.36 -10.06 -7.56
C LEU A 15 7.95 -8.69 -7.86
N VAL A 16 7.10 -7.69 -8.15
CA VAL A 16 7.57 -6.34 -8.46
C VAL A 16 8.08 -5.61 -7.22
N ASP A 17 9.04 -4.70 -7.45
CA ASP A 17 9.57 -3.84 -6.41
C ASP A 17 8.55 -2.76 -6.00
N SER A 18 8.85 -2.03 -4.92
CA SER A 18 7.97 -1.01 -4.36
C SER A 18 7.64 0.12 -5.35
N GLN A 19 8.56 0.50 -6.24
CA GLN A 19 8.31 1.55 -7.22
C GLN A 19 7.42 1.06 -8.35
N SER A 20 7.73 -0.11 -8.91
CA SER A 20 6.89 -0.71 -9.95
C SER A 20 5.50 -1.04 -9.42
N LEU A 21 5.38 -1.45 -8.15
CA LEU A 21 4.09 -1.69 -7.49
C LEU A 21 3.21 -0.43 -7.45
N LYS A 22 3.79 0.75 -7.16
CA LYS A 22 3.08 2.04 -7.22
C LYS A 22 2.59 2.32 -8.62
N THR A 23 3.48 2.21 -9.61
CA THR A 23 3.15 2.48 -11.01
C THR A 23 2.07 1.53 -11.51
N LEU A 24 2.22 0.23 -11.23
CA LEU A 24 1.27 -0.82 -11.61
C LEU A 24 -0.14 -0.53 -11.06
N ARG A 25 -0.24 -0.11 -9.80
CA ARG A 25 -1.51 0.27 -9.16
C ARG A 25 -2.22 1.41 -9.90
N LEU A 26 -1.49 2.33 -10.49
CA LEU A 26 -2.04 3.51 -11.17
C LEU A 26 -2.43 3.27 -12.64
N THR A 27 -2.01 2.15 -13.24
CA THR A 27 -2.25 1.89 -14.67
C THR A 27 -3.72 1.67 -15.04
N ASN A 28 -4.48 0.90 -14.24
CA ASN A 28 -5.91 0.67 -14.47
C ASN A 28 -6.61 0.13 -13.21
N LYS A 29 -7.95 0.13 -13.22
CA LYS A 29 -8.79 -0.29 -12.08
C LYS A 29 -8.55 -1.74 -11.63
N ARG A 30 -8.30 -2.66 -12.56
CA ARG A 30 -8.07 -4.09 -12.24
C ARG A 30 -6.74 -4.29 -11.52
N LEU A 31 -5.68 -3.68 -12.04
CA LEU A 31 -4.37 -3.70 -11.41
C LEU A 31 -4.37 -2.93 -10.09
N CYS A 32 -5.13 -1.84 -9.99
CA CYS A 32 -5.35 -1.14 -8.73
C CYS A 32 -5.94 -2.07 -7.66
N ALA A 33 -7.01 -2.80 -7.99
CA ALA A 33 -7.66 -3.71 -7.06
C ALA A 33 -6.72 -4.82 -6.56
N ILE A 34 -6.00 -5.49 -7.48
CA ILE A 34 -5.11 -6.62 -7.16
C ILE A 34 -3.87 -6.14 -6.37
N SER A 35 -3.33 -4.97 -6.70
CA SER A 35 -2.13 -4.43 -6.04
C SER A 35 -2.40 -3.71 -4.72
N SER A 36 -3.64 -3.30 -4.43
CA SER A 36 -3.95 -2.52 -3.24
C SER A 36 -3.58 -3.23 -1.92
N GLY A 37 -3.83 -4.54 -1.82
CA GLY A 37 -3.46 -5.33 -0.65
C GLY A 37 -1.94 -5.44 -0.46
N PRO A 38 -1.19 -5.95 -1.45
CA PRO A 38 0.28 -6.00 -1.42
C PRO A 38 0.93 -4.63 -1.19
N PHE A 39 0.40 -3.58 -1.82
CA PHE A 39 0.84 -2.20 -1.62
C PHE A 39 0.65 -1.75 -0.17
N ALA A 40 -0.54 -1.99 0.40
CA ALA A 40 -0.84 -1.66 1.79
C ALA A 40 0.09 -2.41 2.75
N LYS A 41 0.25 -3.72 2.57
CA LYS A 41 1.15 -4.54 3.37
C LYS A 41 2.60 -4.03 3.28
N ARG A 42 3.07 -3.61 2.11
CA ARG A 42 4.47 -3.19 1.95
C ARG A 42 4.76 -1.78 2.48
N HIS A 43 3.82 -0.85 2.36
CA HIS A 43 4.05 0.57 2.66
C HIS A 43 3.41 1.07 3.97
N PHE A 44 2.52 0.28 4.56
CA PHE A 44 1.79 0.68 5.75
C PHE A 44 1.98 -0.25 6.94
N SER A 45 2.56 -1.45 6.79
CA SER A 45 2.83 -2.35 7.93
C SER A 45 3.67 -1.69 9.01
N GLU A 46 4.74 -1.01 8.61
CA GLU A 46 5.56 -0.20 9.50
C GLU A 46 5.53 1.26 9.03
N ARG A 47 5.24 2.17 9.95
CA ARG A 47 5.20 3.60 9.70
C ARG A 47 6.20 4.32 10.60
N LYS A 48 7.16 5.00 9.99
CA LYS A 48 8.13 5.86 10.68
C LYS A 48 7.64 7.29 10.62
N HIS A 49 7.55 7.93 11.78
CA HIS A 49 7.01 9.26 11.96
C HIS A 49 7.94 10.07 12.85
N VAL A 50 8.16 11.34 12.51
CA VAL A 50 8.87 12.27 13.40
C VAL A 50 7.90 12.75 14.48
N ALA A 51 8.38 13.03 15.69
CA ALA A 51 7.59 13.60 16.79
C ALA A 51 7.17 15.08 16.54
N SER A 52 6.36 15.31 15.51
CA SER A 52 5.78 16.61 15.16
C SER A 52 4.27 16.52 14.94
N THR A 53 3.55 17.62 15.18
CA THR A 53 2.09 17.68 14.98
C THR A 53 1.68 17.22 13.59
N TYR A 54 2.34 17.75 12.55
CA TYR A 54 2.09 17.38 11.16
C TYR A 54 2.24 15.87 10.90
N SER A 55 3.31 15.27 11.46
CA SER A 55 3.58 13.86 11.29
C SER A 55 2.55 12.99 12.03
N MET A 56 2.10 13.41 13.20
CA MET A 56 1.05 12.72 13.97
C MET A 56 -0.32 12.83 13.30
N GLU A 57 -0.67 13.98 12.74
CA GLU A 57 -1.90 14.16 11.94
C GLU A 57 -1.91 13.24 10.72
N ALA A 58 -0.78 13.11 10.02
CA ALA A 58 -0.66 12.16 8.91
C ALA A 58 -0.88 10.71 9.36
N LEU A 59 -0.37 10.33 10.54
CA LEU A 59 -0.62 9.00 11.10
C LEU A 59 -2.11 8.78 11.44
N VAL A 60 -2.77 9.79 12.00
CA VAL A 60 -4.23 9.75 12.26
C VAL A 60 -5.01 9.57 10.96
N GLN A 61 -4.68 10.32 9.90
CA GLN A 61 -5.35 10.18 8.61
C GLN A 61 -5.15 8.79 7.99
N ILE A 62 -3.95 8.23 8.08
CA ILE A 62 -3.65 6.88 7.60
C ILE A 62 -4.45 5.83 8.36
N THR A 63 -4.50 5.93 9.68
CA THR A 63 -5.18 4.95 10.55
C THR A 63 -6.71 5.05 10.46
N ALA A 64 -7.25 6.24 10.19
CA ALA A 64 -8.67 6.45 9.92
C ALA A 64 -9.13 5.94 8.54
N HIS A 65 -8.21 5.68 7.61
CA HIS A 65 -8.56 5.27 6.26
C HIS A 65 -9.21 3.87 6.26
N PRO A 66 -10.42 3.67 5.68
CA PRO A 66 -11.20 2.43 5.81
C PRO A 66 -10.50 1.19 5.25
N PHE A 67 -9.72 1.35 4.18
CA PHE A 67 -8.91 0.28 3.61
C PHE A 67 -7.51 0.16 4.24
N PHE A 68 -6.72 1.23 4.31
CA PHE A 68 -5.31 1.20 4.71
C PHE A 68 -5.08 1.11 6.22
N GLY A 69 -5.99 1.64 7.05
CA GLY A 69 -5.77 1.73 8.49
C GLY A 69 -5.47 0.38 9.14
N LYS A 70 -6.19 -0.68 8.75
CA LYS A 70 -5.99 -2.05 9.25
C LYS A 70 -4.61 -2.65 8.96
N PHE A 71 -3.87 -2.09 8.01
CA PHE A 71 -2.54 -2.54 7.63
C PHE A 71 -1.43 -1.93 8.48
N VAL A 72 -1.70 -0.88 9.27
CA VAL A 72 -0.72 -0.34 10.22
C VAL A 72 -0.54 -1.33 11.37
N LYS A 73 0.68 -1.87 11.52
CA LYS A 73 1.01 -2.86 12.58
C LYS A 73 2.04 -2.33 13.56
N THR A 74 2.99 -1.55 13.06
CA THR A 74 4.07 -0.97 13.85
C THR A 74 4.20 0.51 13.55
N VAL A 75 4.29 1.32 14.59
CA VAL A 75 4.59 2.76 14.49
C VAL A 75 5.88 3.02 15.23
N VAL A 76 6.85 3.61 14.55
CA VAL A 76 8.11 4.06 15.14
C VAL A 76 8.10 5.58 15.14
N ILE A 77 8.20 6.16 16.34
CA ILE A 77 8.29 7.60 16.53
C ILE A 77 9.73 7.93 16.90
N SER A 78 10.33 8.86 16.17
CA SER A 78 11.69 9.35 16.38
C SER A 78 11.73 10.86 16.50
#